data_AF-A0A8S1GQW4-F1
#
_entry.id   AF-A0A8S1GQW4-F1
#
_cell.length_a   1.000
_cell.length_b   1.000
_cell.length_c   1.000
_cell.angle_alpha   90.00
_cell.angle_beta   90.00
_cell.angle_gamma   90.00
#
_symmetry.space_group_name_H-M   'P 1'
#
loop_
_entity.id
_entity.type
_entity.pdbx_description
1 polymer ?
#
loop_
_entity_poly.entity_id
_entity_poly.type
_entity_poly.pdbx_seq_one_letter_code
_entity_poly.pdbx_strand_id
1 'polypeptide(L)'
;MTCKEGTSSHRHDSRSSQSRSRENQTHSGRSMRKMAKEYQMSQGSMRTIVKDKLKMIPYRMQKGAFLNQKNKTFRMKKARKLLAGTKDGSHLTTLFTDEKIFTVEANKNGQNHPIIATDYQSACEKEKILNKTSHPASVMVFSGITADDKTPLIFVDPGVKVNQVYYRETILKLGVLPWANSHYGNRPCTFQQDGAPAHRAKRTQEWYRANFPSSSRLLIGLLPRPTSTRWTMPCGYI
;
A
#
# COMPACT_ATOMS: atom_id res chain seq x y z
N MET A 1 -70.37 24.07 25.04
CA MET A 1 -69.58 25.22 25.52
C MET A 1 -68.91 24.77 26.81
N THR A 2 -67.60 24.75 27.02
CA THR A 2 -66.43 25.28 26.30
C THR A 2 -65.23 24.41 26.72
N CYS A 3 -64.25 24.31 25.82
CA CYS A 3 -62.95 23.67 25.99
C CYS A 3 -62.15 24.24 27.19
N LYS A 4 -61.33 23.39 27.82
CA LYS A 4 -60.13 23.81 28.54
C LYS A 4 -58.91 23.26 27.82
N GLU A 5 -58.00 24.17 27.50
CA GLU A 5 -56.67 23.89 26.96
C GLU A 5 -55.79 23.22 28.01
N GLY A 6 -55.05 22.19 27.58
CA GLY A 6 -53.99 21.54 28.35
C GLY A 6 -52.73 21.48 27.50
N THR A 7 -51.81 22.41 27.74
CA THR A 7 -50.47 22.44 27.15
C THR A 7 -49.65 21.24 27.65
N SER A 8 -49.30 20.30 26.76
CA SER A 8 -48.31 19.26 27.04
C SER A 8 -47.01 19.56 26.27
N SER A 9 -46.01 20.07 26.99
CA SER A 9 -44.66 20.28 26.48
C SER A 9 -43.96 18.93 26.29
N HIS A 10 -43.82 18.47 25.04
CA HIS A 10 -42.93 17.36 24.71
C HIS A 10 -41.47 17.84 24.76
N ARG A 11 -40.84 17.72 25.93
CA ARG A 11 -39.39 17.89 26.09
C ARG A 11 -38.69 16.74 25.39
N HIS A 12 -37.93 17.03 24.34
CA HIS A 12 -37.00 16.07 23.75
C HIS A 12 -35.93 15.68 24.80
N ASP A 13 -35.97 14.44 25.27
CA ASP A 13 -35.00 13.90 26.20
C ASP A 13 -33.62 13.75 25.54
N SER A 14 -32.71 14.66 25.89
CA SER A 14 -31.34 14.72 25.41
C SER A 14 -30.47 13.57 25.94
N ARG A 15 -30.87 12.89 27.02
CA ARG A 15 -30.14 11.73 27.57
C ARG A 15 -30.30 10.47 26.71
N SER A 16 -31.47 10.27 26.10
CA SER A 16 -31.75 9.19 25.13
C SER A 16 -30.90 9.27 23.86
N SER A 17 -30.57 10.49 23.45
CA SER A 17 -29.76 10.76 22.25
C SER A 17 -28.27 10.47 22.49
N GLN A 18 -27.77 10.77 23.69
CA GLN A 18 -26.38 10.51 24.09
C GLN A 18 -26.10 9.01 24.36
N SER A 19 -27.04 8.27 24.96
CA SER A 19 -26.87 6.82 25.16
C SER A 19 -26.82 6.06 23.83
N ARG A 20 -27.68 6.42 22.87
CA ARG A 20 -27.66 5.86 21.50
C ARG A 20 -26.40 6.18 20.70
N SER A 21 -25.78 7.34 20.96
CA SER A 21 -24.52 7.72 20.30
C SER A 21 -23.32 6.87 20.74
N ARG A 22 -23.32 6.38 22.00
CA ARG A 22 -22.27 5.50 22.53
C ARG A 22 -22.39 4.07 21.99
N GLU A 23 -23.61 3.59 21.78
CA GLU A 23 -23.87 2.23 21.28
C GLU A 23 -23.43 2.07 19.80
N ASN A 24 -23.59 3.12 18.99
CA ASN A 24 -23.16 3.13 17.58
C ASN A 24 -21.63 2.99 17.37
N GLN A 25 -20.81 3.26 18.39
CA GLN A 25 -19.35 3.02 18.31
C GLN A 25 -18.98 1.53 18.28
N THR A 26 -19.89 0.64 18.69
CA THR A 26 -19.64 -0.82 18.70
C THR A 26 -19.95 -1.53 17.38
N HIS A 27 -20.44 -0.81 16.36
CA HIS A 27 -20.95 -1.38 15.09
C HIS A 27 -20.35 -0.74 13.83
N SER A 28 -19.04 -0.50 13.82
CA SER A 28 -18.29 0.21 12.76
C SER A 28 -18.26 -0.47 11.36
N GLY A 29 -18.96 -1.59 11.16
CA GLY A 29 -19.02 -2.34 9.90
C GLY A 29 -20.42 -2.56 9.33
N ARG A 30 -21.47 -1.95 9.88
CA ARG A 30 -22.86 -2.15 9.41
C ARG A 30 -23.24 -1.15 8.31
N SER A 31 -24.03 -1.60 7.32
CA SER A 31 -24.59 -0.70 6.32
C SER A 31 -25.73 0.13 6.90
N MET A 32 -25.91 1.37 6.42
CA MET A 32 -27.03 2.24 6.83
C MET A 32 -28.40 1.59 6.59
N ARG A 33 -28.52 0.73 5.56
CA ARG A 33 -29.74 -0.07 5.32
C ARG A 33 -30.01 -1.06 6.46
N LYS A 34 -28.98 -1.77 6.94
CA LYS A 34 -29.13 -2.73 8.04
C LYS A 34 -29.48 -2.01 9.34
N MET A 35 -28.80 -0.89 9.62
CA MET A 35 -29.12 -0.04 10.77
C MET A 35 -30.56 0.48 10.70
N ALA A 36 -31.02 0.95 9.53
CA ALA A 36 -32.38 1.43 9.36
C ALA A 36 -33.43 0.35 9.72
N LYS A 37 -33.19 -0.91 9.32
CA LYS A 37 -34.06 -2.04 9.68
C LYS A 37 -34.02 -2.35 11.19
N GLU A 38 -32.84 -2.36 11.80
CA GLU A 38 -32.66 -2.61 13.24
C GLU A 38 -33.36 -1.56 14.11
N TYR A 39 -33.25 -0.28 13.71
CA TYR A 39 -33.90 0.83 14.40
C TYR A 39 -35.33 1.13 13.90
N GLN A 40 -35.91 0.23 13.08
CA GLN A 40 -37.29 0.33 12.58
C GLN A 40 -37.61 1.71 11.97
N MET A 41 -36.70 2.24 11.15
CA MET A 41 -36.84 3.55 10.52
C MET A 41 -36.55 3.52 9.02
N SER A 42 -36.94 4.58 8.32
CA SER A 42 -36.64 4.72 6.90
C SER A 42 -35.12 4.88 6.67
N GLN A 43 -34.64 4.41 5.51
CA GLN A 43 -33.23 4.60 5.13
C GLN A 43 -32.86 6.08 4.97
N GLY A 44 -33.81 6.93 4.53
CA GLY A 44 -33.61 8.37 4.39
C GLY A 44 -33.41 9.05 5.74
N SER A 45 -34.24 8.70 6.73
CA SER A 45 -34.10 9.17 8.12
C SER A 45 -32.76 8.73 8.71
N MET A 46 -32.39 7.46 8.54
CA MET A 46 -31.09 6.95 9.00
C MET A 46 -29.91 7.71 8.36
N ARG A 47 -29.97 7.99 7.05
CA ARG A 47 -28.94 8.75 6.35
C ARG A 47 -28.81 10.18 6.87
N THR A 48 -29.94 10.85 7.09
CA THR A 48 -30.00 12.22 7.63
C THR A 48 -29.42 12.26 9.05
N ILE A 49 -29.78 11.28 9.88
CA ILE A 49 -29.23 11.16 11.24
C ILE A 49 -27.70 10.98 11.18
N VAL A 50 -27.20 10.03 10.39
CA VAL A 50 -25.75 9.75 10.30
C VAL A 50 -24.97 10.93 9.75
N LYS A 51 -25.41 11.54 8.64
CA LYS A 51 -24.68 12.61 7.95
C LYS A 51 -24.88 13.98 8.57
N ASP A 52 -26.11 14.34 8.90
CA ASP A 52 -26.45 15.73 9.21
C ASP A 52 -26.53 15.99 10.71
N LYS A 53 -26.99 15.00 11.51
CA LYS A 53 -27.06 15.14 12.97
C LYS A 53 -25.79 14.65 13.67
N LEU A 54 -25.29 13.46 13.30
CA LEU A 54 -24.09 12.87 13.88
C LEU A 54 -22.80 13.33 13.19
N LYS A 55 -22.90 13.99 12.03
CA LYS A 55 -21.75 14.47 11.23
C LYS A 55 -20.74 13.35 10.91
N MET A 56 -21.23 12.13 10.74
CA MET A 56 -20.39 10.98 10.41
C MET A 56 -20.33 10.76 8.90
N ILE A 57 -19.12 10.47 8.42
CA ILE A 57 -18.86 10.17 7.01
C ILE A 57 -18.61 8.67 6.88
N PRO A 58 -19.36 7.94 6.03
CA PRO A 58 -19.09 6.54 5.80
C PRO A 58 -17.80 6.39 4.98
N TYR A 59 -16.82 5.68 5.54
CA TYR A 59 -15.61 5.29 4.82
C TYR A 59 -15.69 3.84 4.38
N ARG A 60 -15.08 3.54 3.23
CA ARG A 60 -14.86 2.15 2.82
C ARG A 60 -13.77 1.57 3.70
N MET A 61 -14.00 0.36 4.22
CA MET A 61 -12.98 -0.37 4.95
C MET A 61 -11.79 -0.62 4.02
N GLN A 62 -10.62 -0.12 4.43
CA GLN A 62 -9.38 -0.34 3.70
C GLN A 62 -8.70 -1.61 4.21
N LYS A 63 -8.29 -2.48 3.29
CA LYS A 63 -7.43 -3.61 3.63
C LYS A 63 -6.01 -3.08 3.83
N GLY A 64 -5.46 -3.29 5.02
CA GLY A 64 -4.09 -2.94 5.36
C GLY A 64 -3.34 -4.14 5.96
N ALA A 65 -2.02 -4.18 5.79
CA ALA A 65 -1.19 -5.16 6.49
C ALA A 65 -1.27 -4.93 8.00
N PHE A 66 -1.44 -5.99 8.78
CA PHE A 66 -1.46 -5.90 10.23
C PHE A 66 -0.08 -5.50 10.76
N LEU A 67 0.03 -4.32 11.37
CA LEU A 67 1.27 -3.84 11.97
C LEU A 67 1.23 -4.10 13.48
N ASN A 68 2.05 -5.06 13.94
CA ASN A 68 2.28 -5.23 15.37
C ASN A 68 3.02 -4.01 15.97
N GLN A 69 2.98 -3.86 17.30
CA GLN A 69 3.59 -2.69 17.97
C GLN A 69 5.10 -2.61 17.72
N LYS A 70 5.78 -3.75 17.67
CA LYS A 70 7.21 -3.88 17.34
C LYS A 70 7.51 -3.31 15.94
N ASN A 71 6.68 -3.60 14.94
CA ASN A 71 6.84 -3.13 13.58
C ASN A 71 6.57 -1.63 13.49
N LYS A 72 5.59 -1.11 14.25
CA LYS A 72 5.34 0.34 14.33
C LYS A 72 6.55 1.09 14.89
N THR A 73 7.14 0.61 15.99
CA THR A 73 8.31 1.27 16.59
C THR A 73 9.53 1.18 15.68
N PHE A 74 9.77 0.04 15.03
CA PHE A 74 10.84 -0.10 14.03
C PHE A 74 10.67 0.84 12.84
N ARG A 75 9.45 0.93 12.28
CA ARG A 75 9.15 1.86 11.19
C ARG A 75 9.39 3.31 11.60
N MET A 76 8.96 3.71 12.79
CA MET A 76 9.17 5.06 13.32
C MET A 76 10.67 5.37 13.47
N LYS A 77 11.45 4.44 14.06
CA LYS A 77 12.91 4.60 14.18
C LYS A 77 13.58 4.72 12.81
N LYS A 78 13.18 3.88 11.84
CA LYS A 78 13.69 3.92 10.45
C LYS A 78 13.36 5.26 9.78
N ALA A 79 12.11 5.71 9.87
CA ALA A 79 11.67 6.97 9.27
C ALA A 79 12.44 8.17 9.84
N ARG A 80 12.64 8.23 11.17
CA ARG A 80 13.44 9.30 11.80
C ARG A 80 14.89 9.32 11.31
N LYS A 81 15.53 8.15 11.18
CA LYS A 81 16.90 8.05 10.66
C LYS A 81 17.01 8.46 9.20
N LEU A 82 16.06 8.02 8.37
CA LEU A 82 15.98 8.42 6.95
C LEU A 82 15.82 9.94 6.85
N LEU A 83 14.87 10.51 7.58
CA LEU A 83 14.61 11.95 7.57
C LEU A 83 15.84 12.77 8.00
N ALA A 84 16.58 12.31 9.02
CA ALA A 84 17.83 12.95 9.41
C ALA A 84 18.86 12.92 8.26
N GLY A 85 19.08 11.75 7.64
CA GLY A 85 20.02 11.64 6.51
C GLY A 85 19.60 12.47 5.28
N THR A 86 18.29 12.62 5.05
CA THR A 86 17.78 13.50 3.99
C THR A 86 18.21 14.95 4.21
N LYS A 87 18.18 15.45 5.46
CA LYS A 87 18.65 16.80 5.80
C LYS A 87 20.14 16.98 5.51
N ASP A 88 20.92 15.91 5.67
CA ASP A 88 22.37 15.89 5.41
C ASP A 88 22.70 15.64 3.92
N GLY A 89 21.70 15.61 3.04
CA GLY A 89 21.90 15.38 1.60
C GLY A 89 22.16 13.93 1.19
N SER A 90 22.07 12.96 2.10
CA SER A 90 22.42 11.56 1.80
C SER A 90 21.60 10.93 0.67
N HIS A 91 20.37 11.42 0.48
CA HIS A 91 19.46 10.98 -0.57
C HIS A 91 19.97 11.28 -1.99
N LEU A 92 20.83 12.30 -2.15
CA LEU A 92 21.45 12.65 -3.43
C LEU A 92 22.49 11.60 -3.86
N THR A 93 23.13 10.96 -2.90
CA THR A 93 24.13 9.89 -3.12
C THR A 93 23.53 8.49 -2.95
N THR A 94 22.21 8.37 -2.82
CA THR A 94 21.54 7.07 -2.60
C THR A 94 20.98 6.51 -3.90
N LEU A 95 21.35 5.27 -4.21
CA LEU A 95 20.73 4.44 -5.23
C LEU A 95 19.56 3.65 -4.60
N PHE A 96 18.34 3.99 -4.99
CA PHE A 96 17.11 3.30 -4.58
C PHE A 96 16.73 2.26 -5.61
N THR A 97 16.68 0.99 -5.21
CA THR A 97 16.38 -0.12 -6.12
C THR A 97 15.13 -0.87 -5.70
N ASP A 98 14.39 -1.40 -6.68
CA ASP A 98 13.28 -2.31 -6.45
C ASP A 98 13.11 -3.29 -7.62
N GLU A 99 12.38 -4.36 -7.35
CA GLU A 99 11.98 -5.36 -8.34
C GLU A 99 10.48 -5.22 -8.60
N LYS A 100 10.08 -5.09 -9.86
CA LYS A 100 8.68 -5.01 -10.25
C LYS A 100 8.30 -6.06 -11.27
N ILE A 101 7.19 -6.73 -11.02
CA ILE A 101 6.57 -7.66 -11.97
C ILE A 101 5.57 -6.88 -12.83
N PHE A 102 5.77 -6.94 -14.15
CA PHE A 102 4.85 -6.44 -15.16
C PHE A 102 4.10 -7.61 -15.79
N THR A 103 2.78 -7.60 -15.72
CA THR A 103 1.92 -8.61 -16.37
C THR A 103 1.51 -8.12 -17.76
N VAL A 104 1.63 -8.98 -18.77
CA VAL A 104 1.27 -8.66 -20.18
C VAL A 104 -0.24 -8.46 -20.33
N GLU A 105 -1.04 -9.14 -19.51
CA GLU A 105 -2.49 -8.96 -19.53
C GLU A 105 -2.90 -7.63 -18.88
N ALA A 106 -3.69 -6.84 -19.63
CA ALA A 106 -4.29 -5.63 -19.11
C ALA A 106 -5.25 -5.98 -17.96
N ASN A 107 -4.88 -5.57 -16.74
CA ASN A 107 -5.82 -5.52 -15.62
C ASN A 107 -6.89 -4.46 -15.93
N LYS A 108 -7.92 -4.82 -16.70
CA LYS A 108 -9.11 -3.98 -16.84
C LYS A 108 -9.76 -3.86 -15.46
N ASN A 109 -9.53 -2.73 -14.80
CA ASN A 109 -10.20 -2.41 -13.55
C ASN A 109 -11.71 -2.37 -13.83
N GLY A 110 -12.45 -3.33 -13.29
CA GLY A 110 -13.91 -3.40 -13.49
C GLY A 110 -14.66 -2.16 -13.01
N GLN A 111 -14.04 -1.33 -12.18
CA GLN A 111 -14.59 -0.03 -11.76
C GLN A 111 -14.49 1.05 -12.84
N ASN A 112 -13.46 1.00 -13.69
CA ASN A 112 -13.20 2.02 -14.72
C ASN A 112 -13.75 1.63 -16.09
N HIS A 113 -14.31 0.43 -16.22
CA HIS A 113 -14.95 -0.06 -17.44
C HIS A 113 -16.34 -0.62 -17.11
N PRO A 114 -17.28 0.22 -16.62
CA PRO A 114 -18.64 -0.23 -16.36
C PRO A 114 -19.30 -0.59 -17.69
N ILE A 115 -19.81 -1.80 -17.79
CA ILE A 115 -20.59 -2.22 -18.95
C ILE A 115 -22.06 -2.01 -18.62
N ILE A 116 -22.69 -1.09 -19.34
CA ILE A 116 -24.13 -0.84 -19.26
C ILE A 116 -24.84 -1.92 -20.09
N ALA A 117 -25.71 -2.69 -19.45
CA ALA A 117 -26.54 -3.72 -20.07
C ALA A 117 -27.91 -3.76 -19.39
N THR A 118 -28.92 -4.23 -20.12
CA THR A 118 -30.30 -4.36 -19.62
C THR A 118 -30.44 -5.47 -18.59
N ASP A 119 -29.62 -6.51 -18.68
CA ASP A 119 -29.66 -7.70 -17.83
C ASP A 119 -28.30 -8.44 -17.85
N TYR A 120 -28.15 -9.45 -16.99
CA TYR A 120 -26.91 -10.21 -16.85
C TYR A 120 -26.62 -11.13 -18.06
N GLN A 121 -27.64 -11.57 -18.79
CA GLN A 121 -27.48 -12.45 -19.95
C GLN A 121 -26.95 -11.66 -21.14
N SER A 122 -27.60 -10.54 -21.48
CA SER A 122 -27.16 -9.58 -22.51
C SER A 122 -25.83 -8.93 -22.16
N ALA A 123 -25.54 -8.88 -20.85
CA ALA A 123 -24.21 -8.63 -20.37
C ALA A 123 -23.25 -9.72 -20.84
N CYS A 124 -23.41 -10.98 -20.41
CA CYS A 124 -22.52 -12.11 -20.76
C CYS A 124 -22.27 -12.29 -22.26
N GLU A 125 -23.30 -12.14 -23.09
CA GLU A 125 -23.25 -12.34 -24.54
C GLU A 125 -22.39 -11.30 -25.28
N LYS A 126 -22.19 -10.10 -24.72
CA LYS A 126 -21.27 -9.08 -25.27
C LYS A 126 -19.80 -9.37 -24.94
N GLU A 127 -19.38 -10.64 -25.02
CA GLU A 127 -18.02 -11.15 -24.74
C GLU A 127 -17.52 -10.85 -23.31
N LYS A 128 -18.33 -11.21 -22.30
CA LYS A 128 -18.27 -10.61 -20.96
C LYS A 128 -17.84 -11.54 -19.82
N ILE A 129 -16.97 -12.50 -20.09
CA ILE A 129 -16.16 -13.10 -19.03
C ILE A 129 -14.72 -12.88 -19.45
N LEU A 130 -14.08 -11.89 -18.84
CA LEU A 130 -12.64 -11.75 -18.94
C LEU A 130 -12.07 -12.97 -18.21
N ASN A 131 -11.90 -14.07 -18.94
CA ASN A 131 -11.23 -15.26 -18.48
C ASN A 131 -9.83 -14.79 -18.11
N LYS A 132 -9.62 -14.54 -16.82
CA LYS A 132 -8.30 -14.28 -16.29
C LYS A 132 -7.54 -15.58 -16.47
N THR A 133 -6.52 -15.57 -17.30
CA THR A 133 -5.59 -16.67 -17.35
C THR A 133 -5.04 -16.83 -15.93
N SER A 134 -5.09 -18.05 -15.37
CA SER A 134 -4.65 -18.29 -13.99
C SER A 134 -3.19 -17.83 -13.76
N HIS A 135 -2.40 -17.83 -14.84
CA HIS A 135 -0.99 -17.45 -14.86
C HIS A 135 -0.71 -16.56 -16.08
N PRO A 136 -1.01 -15.26 -16.01
CA PRO A 136 -0.69 -14.35 -17.11
C PRO A 136 0.82 -14.32 -17.31
N ALA A 137 1.26 -14.21 -18.57
CA ALA A 137 2.66 -13.96 -18.87
C ALA A 137 3.13 -12.70 -18.13
N SER A 138 4.27 -12.80 -17.45
CA SER A 138 4.81 -11.70 -16.68
C SER A 138 6.33 -11.64 -16.78
N VAL A 139 6.85 -10.43 -16.67
CA VAL A 139 8.28 -10.15 -16.72
C VAL A 139 8.65 -9.40 -15.46
N MET A 140 9.68 -9.87 -14.77
CA MET A 140 10.25 -9.18 -13.62
C MET A 140 11.37 -8.26 -14.10
N VAL A 141 11.32 -7.01 -13.67
CA VAL A 141 12.28 -5.98 -14.04
C VAL A 141 12.89 -5.42 -12.76
N PHE A 142 14.21 -5.40 -12.71
CA PHE A 142 14.97 -4.67 -11.70
C PHE A 142 15.34 -3.29 -12.24
N SER A 143 15.18 -2.27 -11.41
CA SER A 143 15.61 -0.91 -11.72
C SER A 143 16.05 -0.18 -10.47
N GLY A 144 16.96 0.76 -10.64
CA GLY A 144 17.39 1.69 -9.62
C GLY A 144 17.30 3.14 -10.09
N ILE A 145 17.07 4.04 -9.13
CA ILE A 145 17.01 5.48 -9.37
C ILE A 145 17.87 6.20 -8.33
N THR A 146 18.58 7.23 -8.78
CA THR A 146 19.30 8.21 -7.95
C THR A 146 18.66 9.59 -8.12
N ALA A 147 19.20 10.60 -7.46
CA ALA A 147 18.69 11.96 -7.62
C ALA A 147 18.97 12.55 -9.02
N ASP A 148 19.99 12.02 -9.71
CA ASP A 148 20.55 12.57 -10.95
C ASP A 148 20.47 11.61 -12.16
N ASP A 149 20.21 10.32 -11.95
CA ASP A 149 20.16 9.33 -13.03
C ASP A 149 19.35 8.07 -12.65
N LYS A 150 19.26 7.11 -13.56
CA LYS A 150 18.62 5.80 -13.41
C LYS A 150 19.51 4.69 -13.94
N THR A 151 19.44 3.52 -13.31
CA THR A 151 20.14 2.33 -13.82
C THR A 151 19.48 1.84 -15.11
N PRO A 152 20.21 1.08 -15.94
CA PRO A 152 19.59 0.24 -16.96
C PRO A 152 18.51 -0.66 -16.35
N LEU A 153 17.46 -0.93 -17.12
CA LEU A 153 16.45 -1.92 -16.75
C LEU A 153 17.03 -3.31 -16.96
N ILE A 154 17.05 -4.11 -15.89
CA ILE A 154 17.53 -5.48 -15.95
C ILE A 154 16.32 -6.40 -15.97
N PHE A 155 16.12 -7.08 -17.08
CA PHE A 155 15.05 -8.05 -17.25
C PHE A 155 15.48 -9.40 -16.67
N VAL A 156 14.65 -9.94 -15.79
CA VAL A 156 14.83 -11.28 -15.23
C VAL A 156 14.06 -12.26 -16.10
N ASP A 157 14.72 -13.36 -16.46
CA ASP A 157 14.15 -14.36 -17.36
C ASP A 157 12.86 -14.98 -16.79
N PRO A 158 11.80 -15.15 -17.61
CA PRO A 158 10.55 -15.75 -17.17
C PRO A 158 10.75 -17.15 -16.60
N GLY A 159 10.12 -17.45 -15.47
CA GLY A 159 10.19 -18.76 -14.82
C GLY A 159 11.44 -18.99 -13.96
N VAL A 160 12.44 -18.10 -13.98
CA VAL A 160 13.57 -18.16 -13.07
C VAL A 160 13.13 -17.68 -11.69
N LYS A 161 13.16 -18.57 -10.69
CA LYS A 161 13.09 -18.14 -9.29
C LYS A 161 14.36 -17.34 -9.03
N VAL A 162 14.22 -16.05 -8.72
CA VAL A 162 15.34 -15.18 -8.29
C VAL A 162 15.92 -15.77 -6.99
N ASN A 163 16.87 -16.67 -7.17
CA ASN A 163 17.67 -17.23 -6.09
C ASN A 163 18.75 -16.21 -5.74
N GLN A 164 19.29 -16.30 -4.52
CA GLN A 164 20.38 -15.46 -4.04
C GLN A 164 21.59 -15.39 -4.99
N VAL A 165 21.86 -16.49 -5.71
CA VAL A 165 22.97 -16.60 -6.66
C VAL A 165 22.68 -15.80 -7.92
N TYR A 166 21.50 -15.99 -8.53
CA TYR A 166 21.09 -15.23 -9.72
C TYR A 166 21.05 -13.73 -9.43
N TYR A 167 20.49 -13.35 -8.27
CA TYR A 167 20.46 -11.96 -7.83
C TYR A 167 21.88 -11.36 -7.76
N ARG A 168 22.82 -12.07 -7.13
CA ARG A 168 24.18 -11.56 -6.97
C ARG A 168 24.96 -11.53 -8.30
N GLU A 169 24.93 -12.62 -9.06
CA GLU A 169 25.76 -12.74 -10.27
C GLU A 169 25.18 -11.92 -11.42
N THR A 170 23.87 -12.02 -11.68
CA THR A 170 23.25 -11.37 -12.84
C THR A 170 22.86 -9.93 -12.54
N ILE A 171 22.09 -9.70 -11.46
CA ILE A 171 21.56 -8.36 -11.19
C ILE A 171 22.66 -7.46 -10.62
N LEU A 172 23.34 -7.90 -9.55
CA LEU A 172 24.29 -7.03 -8.86
C LEU A 172 25.63 -6.88 -9.61
N LYS A 173 26.31 -7.99 -9.93
CA LYS A 173 27.65 -7.94 -10.52
C LYS A 173 27.67 -7.49 -11.98
N LEU A 174 26.74 -7.99 -12.80
CA LEU A 174 26.72 -7.66 -14.24
C LEU A 174 25.94 -6.37 -14.53
N GLY A 175 24.87 -6.10 -13.79
CA GLY A 175 24.04 -4.92 -14.02
C GLY A 175 24.40 -3.71 -13.17
N VAL A 176 24.27 -3.84 -11.85
CA VAL A 176 24.36 -2.69 -10.93
C VAL A 176 25.78 -2.19 -10.74
N LEU A 177 26.76 -3.08 -10.51
CA LEU A 177 28.13 -2.69 -10.15
C LEU A 177 28.83 -1.89 -11.26
N PRO A 178 28.81 -2.30 -12.54
CA PRO A 178 29.47 -1.55 -13.60
C PRO A 178 28.86 -0.17 -13.78
N TRP A 179 27.53 -0.08 -13.72
CA TRP A 179 26.82 1.20 -13.76
C TRP A 179 27.18 2.08 -12.56
N ALA A 180 27.17 1.53 -11.35
CA ALA A 180 27.48 2.29 -10.14
C ALA A 180 28.92 2.81 -10.14
N ASN A 181 29.88 2.00 -10.59
CA ASN A 181 31.28 2.41 -10.72
C ASN A 181 31.44 3.54 -11.75
N SER A 182 30.71 3.46 -12.88
CA SER A 182 30.71 4.52 -13.90
C SER A 182 30.05 5.81 -13.38
N HIS A 183 28.88 5.70 -12.75
CA HIS A 183 28.10 6.84 -12.28
C HIS A 183 28.75 7.55 -11.10
N TYR A 184 29.15 6.80 -10.07
CA TYR A 184 29.70 7.38 -8.85
C TYR A 184 31.21 7.59 -8.92
N GLY A 185 31.96 6.78 -9.68
CA GLY A 185 33.42 6.78 -9.64
C GLY A 185 33.92 6.54 -8.23
N ASN A 186 34.72 7.47 -7.70
CA ASN A 186 35.22 7.43 -6.33
C ASN A 186 34.27 8.08 -5.30
N ARG A 187 33.10 8.59 -5.73
CA ARG A 187 32.14 9.22 -4.82
C ARG A 187 31.48 8.18 -3.94
N PRO A 188 31.17 8.51 -2.67
CA PRO A 188 30.45 7.60 -1.79
C PRO A 188 29.05 7.33 -2.35
N CYS A 189 28.67 6.05 -2.39
CA CYS A 189 27.34 5.61 -2.80
C CYS A 189 26.66 4.85 -1.66
N THR A 190 25.38 5.16 -1.42
CA THR A 190 24.53 4.39 -0.52
C THR A 190 23.56 3.54 -1.32
N PHE A 191 23.56 2.24 -1.08
CA PHE A 191 22.64 1.31 -1.75
C PHE A 191 21.41 1.02 -0.86
N GLN A 192 20.19 1.28 -1.36
CA GLN A 192 18.93 1.04 -0.64
C GLN A 192 18.00 0.10 -1.40
N GLN A 193 17.65 -1.02 -0.75
CA GLN A 193 16.73 -2.06 -1.27
C GLN A 193 15.80 -2.59 -0.17
N ASP A 194 14.83 -3.44 -0.55
CA ASP A 194 13.88 -4.05 0.39
C ASP A 194 14.51 -5.16 1.26
N GLY A 195 13.73 -5.70 2.19
CA GLY A 195 14.17 -6.76 3.11
C GLY A 195 13.95 -8.18 2.62
N ALA A 196 13.88 -8.46 1.32
CA ALA A 196 13.62 -9.81 0.81
C ALA A 196 14.71 -10.82 1.23
N PRO A 197 14.37 -12.12 1.37
CA PRO A 197 15.32 -13.14 1.83
C PRO A 197 16.63 -13.20 1.03
N ALA A 198 16.57 -13.08 -0.30
CA ALA A 198 17.75 -13.07 -1.17
C ALA A 198 18.69 -11.88 -0.88
N HIS A 199 18.12 -10.72 -0.56
CA HIS A 199 18.87 -9.51 -0.21
C HIS A 199 19.54 -9.65 1.15
N ARG A 200 18.88 -10.36 2.09
CA ARG A 200 19.36 -10.59 3.46
C ARG A 200 20.36 -11.73 3.61
N ALA A 201 20.57 -12.53 2.56
CA ALA A 201 21.50 -13.65 2.61
C ALA A 201 22.93 -13.18 2.94
N LYS A 202 23.63 -13.93 3.79
CA LYS A 202 24.97 -13.57 4.31
C LYS A 202 25.95 -13.23 3.18
N ARG A 203 25.99 -14.06 2.13
CA ARG A 203 26.87 -13.86 0.97
C ARG A 203 26.53 -12.58 0.19
N THR A 204 25.24 -12.24 0.08
CA THR A 204 24.80 -10.98 -0.56
C THR A 204 25.23 -9.78 0.29
N GLN A 205 25.13 -9.89 1.62
CA GLN A 205 25.57 -8.85 2.56
C GLN A 205 27.08 -8.61 2.53
N GLU A 206 27.88 -9.67 2.49
CA GLU A 206 29.33 -9.59 2.34
C GLU A 206 29.71 -8.91 1.03
N TRP A 207 29.02 -9.26 -0.07
CA TRP A 207 29.23 -8.63 -1.37
C TRP A 207 28.93 -7.11 -1.34
N TYR A 208 27.84 -6.68 -0.69
CA TYR A 208 27.54 -5.25 -0.54
C TYR A 208 28.62 -4.50 0.23
N ARG A 209 29.12 -5.07 1.33
CA ARG A 209 30.17 -4.43 2.13
C ARG A 209 31.48 -4.29 1.36
N ALA A 210 31.80 -5.25 0.50
CA ALA A 210 33.00 -5.24 -0.31
C ALA A 210 32.94 -4.21 -1.46
N ASN A 211 31.77 -4.02 -2.08
CA ASN A 211 31.63 -3.19 -3.28
C ASN A 211 31.08 -1.79 -3.00
N PHE A 212 30.39 -1.60 -1.88
CA PHE A 212 29.81 -0.32 -1.47
C PHE A 212 30.27 0.00 -0.04
N PRO A 213 31.55 0.32 0.22
CA PRO A 213 32.08 0.45 1.58
C PRO A 213 31.49 1.63 2.38
N SER A 214 30.97 2.66 1.69
CA SER A 214 30.19 3.74 2.30
C SER A 214 28.83 3.28 2.84
N SER A 215 28.43 2.03 2.59
CA SER A 215 27.14 1.42 2.99
C SER A 215 27.03 1.12 4.48
N SER A 216 27.29 2.11 5.34
CA SER A 216 26.84 2.07 6.74
C SER A 216 25.31 2.24 6.90
N ARG A 217 24.57 2.39 5.79
CA ARG A 217 23.10 2.32 5.78
C ARG A 217 22.58 1.24 4.83
N LEU A 218 23.01 0.00 5.06
CA LEU A 218 22.11 -1.14 4.87
C LEU A 218 20.87 -0.93 5.75
N LEU A 219 19.88 -0.17 5.28
CA LEU A 219 18.54 -0.14 5.87
C LEU A 219 17.75 -1.39 5.47
N ILE A 220 18.46 -2.51 5.48
CA ILE A 220 17.90 -3.84 5.40
C ILE A 220 16.96 -4.02 6.56
N GLY A 221 15.73 -4.37 6.21
CA GLY A 221 14.68 -4.64 7.16
C GLY A 221 15.12 -5.64 8.22
N LEU A 222 15.24 -5.15 9.45
CA LEU A 222 14.88 -5.92 10.65
C LEU A 222 13.36 -5.89 10.85
N LEU A 223 12.60 -6.15 9.78
CA LEU A 223 11.17 -6.42 9.87
C LEU A 223 10.93 -7.84 9.35
N PRO A 224 10.30 -8.74 10.14
CA PRO A 224 9.76 -9.97 9.59
C PRO A 224 8.68 -9.63 8.54
N ARG A 225 8.61 -10.41 7.46
CA ARG A 225 7.48 -10.37 6.52
C ARG A 225 6.16 -10.64 7.28
N PRO A 226 5.01 -10.10 6.83
CA PRO A 226 4.80 -9.23 5.68
C PRO A 226 4.47 -7.81 6.15
N THR A 227 5.42 -6.87 6.11
CA THR A 227 5.08 -5.46 6.32
C THR A 227 5.58 -4.62 5.16
N SER A 228 4.64 -4.26 4.28
CA SER A 228 4.84 -3.34 3.15
C SER A 228 5.47 -2.03 3.66
N THR A 229 6.75 -1.83 3.36
CA THR A 229 7.44 -0.54 3.52
C THR A 229 7.54 0.21 2.19
N ARG A 230 6.67 -0.14 1.22
CA ARG A 230 6.58 0.48 -0.11
C ARG A 230 6.58 2.02 -0.04
N TRP A 231 5.96 2.59 1.00
CA TRP A 231 5.91 4.04 1.26
C TRP A 231 7.26 4.74 1.52
N THR A 232 8.34 4.00 1.78
CA THR A 232 9.69 4.57 2.06
C THR A 232 10.66 4.39 0.90
N MET A 233 10.19 3.87 -0.24
CA MET A 233 10.97 3.62 -1.44
C MET A 233 10.40 4.46 -2.58
N PRO A 234 11.18 5.36 -3.21
CA PRO A 234 10.71 6.11 -4.37
C PRO A 234 10.26 5.20 -5.52
N CYS A 235 10.95 4.07 -5.70
CA CYS A 235 10.67 3.09 -6.76
C CYS A 235 9.33 2.35 -6.58
N GLY A 236 8.71 2.40 -5.40
CA GLY A 236 7.40 1.78 -5.15
C GLY A 236 6.21 2.47 -5.83
N TYR A 237 6.45 3.62 -6.46
CA TYR A 237 5.47 4.40 -7.23
C TYR A 237 5.61 4.24 -8.74
N ILE A 238 6.70 3.61 -9.21
CA ILE A 238 6.88 3.18 -10.61
C ILE A 238 6.10 1.90 -10.81
#